data_AF-A0A398D827-F1
#
_entry.id   AF-A0A398D827-F1
#
_cell.length_a   1.000
_cell.length_b   1.000
_cell.length_c   1.000
_cell.angle_alpha   90.00
_cell.angle_beta   90.00
_cell.angle_gamma   90.00
#
_symmetry.space_group_name_H-M   'P 1'
#
loop_
_entity.id
_entity.type
_entity.pdbx_description
1 polymer ?
#
loop_
_entity_poly.entity_id
_entity_poly.type
_entity_poly.pdbx_seq_one_letter_code
_entity_poly.pdbx_strand_id
1 'polypeptide(L)' 'MMTELLPTWAQLLPKHFTASGFVLRDDRILLVNHRKHHVWIYPGGHVEPNETPDEACLREIFEET' A
#
# COMPACT_ATOMS: atom_id res chain seq x y z
N MET A 1 13.24 18.74 -6.00
CA MET A 1 12.06 19.15 -6.78
C MET A 1 10.76 18.45 -6.31
N MET A 2 10.48 18.39 -5.00
CA MET A 2 9.18 17.97 -4.43
C MET A 2 9.02 18.37 -2.94
N THR A 3 9.88 19.25 -2.42
CA THR A 3 9.97 19.56 -0.98
C THR A 3 9.24 20.85 -0.59
N GLU A 4 8.68 21.60 -1.53
CA GLU A 4 8.07 22.92 -1.28
C GLU A 4 6.54 22.89 -1.09
N LEU A 5 5.88 21.72 -1.24
CA LEU A 5 4.42 21.61 -1.19
C LEU A 5 3.85 21.39 0.22
N LEU A 6 4.71 21.12 1.21
CA LEU A 6 4.29 20.82 2.58
C LEU A 6 4.79 21.89 3.56
N PRO A 7 3.97 22.28 4.56
CA PRO A 7 4.44 23.19 5.61
C PRO A 7 5.63 22.59 6.36
N THR A 8 6.51 23.43 6.90
CA THR A 8 7.80 23.02 7.51
C THR A 8 7.66 21.95 8.58
N TRP A 9 6.60 22.00 9.39
CA TRP A 9 6.32 20.98 10.40
C TRP A 9 6.03 19.59 9.80
N ALA A 10 5.46 19.52 8.59
CA ALA A 10 5.13 18.26 7.93
C ALA A 10 6.34 17.64 7.20
N GLN A 11 7.34 18.45 6.85
CA GLN A 11 8.54 17.98 6.16
C GLN A 11 9.41 17.06 7.02
N LEU A 12 9.29 17.15 8.34
CA LEU A 12 10.05 16.35 9.30
C LEU A 12 9.32 15.09 9.78
N LEU A 13 8.06 14.89 9.36
CA LEU A 13 7.30 13.71 9.77
C LEU A 13 7.83 12.45 9.04
N PRO A 14 7.89 11.30 9.73
CA PRO A 14 8.17 10.02 9.10
C PRO A 14 7.21 9.78 7.93
N LYS A 15 7.76 9.37 6.80
CA LYS A 15 6.95 8.98 5.65
C LYS A 15 6.45 7.56 5.87
N HIS A 16 5.14 7.38 5.74
CA HIS A 16 4.51 6.07 5.71
C HIS A 16 4.22 5.72 4.26
N PHE A 17 5.08 4.90 3.67
CA PHE A 17 4.86 4.38 2.33
C PHE A 17 3.97 3.14 2.40
N THR A 18 3.09 3.01 1.42
CA THR A 18 2.29 1.81 1.24
C THR A 18 2.53 1.25 -0.16
N ALA A 19 2.39 -0.06 -0.28
CA ALA A 19 2.45 -0.77 -1.55
C ALA A 19 1.23 -1.66 -1.70
N SER A 20 0.72 -1.77 -2.91
CA SER A 20 -0.48 -2.55 -3.20
C SER A 20 -0.46 -3.05 -4.63
N GLY A 21 -1.14 -4.17 -4.88
CA GLY A 21 -1.08 -4.83 -6.18
C GLY A 21 -2.44 -5.30 -6.67
N PHE A 22 -2.63 -5.26 -7.98
CA PHE A 22 -3.75 -5.93 -8.64
C PHE A 22 -3.35 -7.35 -9.01
N VAL A 23 -4.00 -8.34 -8.39
CA VAL A 23 -3.82 -9.75 -8.77
C VAL A 23 -4.89 -10.11 -9.79
N LEU A 24 -4.45 -10.47 -11.00
CA LEU A 24 -5.33 -10.86 -12.09
C LEU A 24 -5.30 -12.38 -12.29
N ARG A 25 -6.47 -12.96 -12.55
CA ARG A 25 -6.61 -14.33 -13.05
C ARG A 25 -7.75 -14.35 -14.07
N ASP A 26 -7.42 -14.71 -15.31
CA ASP A 26 -8.33 -14.66 -16.46
C ASP A 26 -8.94 -13.26 -16.63
N ASP A 27 -10.26 -13.15 -16.56
CA ASP A 27 -11.04 -11.92 -16.67
C ASP A 27 -11.40 -11.31 -15.30
N ARG A 28 -10.72 -11.75 -14.22
CA ARG A 28 -11.05 -11.37 -12.84
C ARG A 28 -9.89 -10.68 -12.13
N ILE A 29 -10.26 -9.85 -11.18
CA ILE A 29 -9.36 -9.16 -10.26
C ILE A 29 -9.66 -9.57 -8.82
N LEU A 30 -8.62 -9.79 -8.01
CA LEU A 30 -8.76 -10.07 -6.58
C LEU A 30 -8.95 -8.77 -5.79
N LEU A 31 -9.96 -8.74 -4.95
CA LEU A 31 -10.21 -7.66 -3.99
C LEU A 31 -10.47 -8.27 -2.62
N VAL A 32 -10.02 -7.57 -1.57
CA VAL A 32 -10.31 -7.89 -0.17
C VAL A 32 -11.43 -6.99 0.36
N ASN A 33 -12.28 -7.54 1.22
CA ASN A 33 -13.33 -6.76 1.88
C ASN A 33 -12.75 -6.08 3.13
N HIS A 34 -12.47 -4.78 3.03
CA HIS A 34 -11.88 -4.01 4.12
C HIS A 34 -12.92 -3.72 5.21
N ARG A 35 -13.04 -4.62 6.18
CA ARG A 35 -14.10 -4.63 7.22
C ARG A 35 -14.33 -3.28 7.92
N LYS A 36 -13.26 -2.53 8.20
CA LYS A 36 -13.34 -1.23 8.90
C LYS A 36 -13.89 -0.10 8.02
N HIS A 37 -13.68 -0.19 6.71
CA HIS A 37 -14.05 0.86 5.75
C HIS A 37 -15.26 0.48 4.92
N HIS A 38 -15.72 -0.78 5.00
CA HIS A 38 -16.86 -1.31 4.26
C HIS A 38 -16.72 -1.12 2.73
N VAL A 39 -15.50 -1.28 2.22
CA VAL A 39 -15.18 -1.19 0.79
C VAL A 39 -14.43 -2.45 0.32
N TRP A 40 -14.53 -2.72 -0.98
CA TRP A 40 -13.64 -3.67 -1.65
C TRP A 40 -12.43 -2.92 -2.19
N ILE A 41 -11.23 -3.41 -1.88
CA ILE A 41 -9.97 -2.80 -2.28
C ILE A 41 -8.97 -3.88 -2.70
N TYR A 42 -7.99 -3.51 -3.51
CA TYR A 42 -6.85 -4.38 -3.78
C TYR A 42 -6.08 -4.68 -2.48
N PRO A 43 -5.46 -5.86 -2.35
CA PRO A 43 -4.61 -6.17 -1.20
C PRO A 43 -3.36 -5.27 -1.17
N GLY A 44 -2.90 -4.96 0.03
CA GLY A 44 -1.73 -4.13 0.23
C GLY A 44 -1.68 -3.44 1.60
N GLY A 45 -0.49 -3.00 1.97
CA GLY A 45 -0.23 -2.44 3.29
C GLY A 45 1.03 -1.58 3.33
N HIS A 46 1.60 -1.46 4.52
CA HIS A 46 2.74 -0.58 4.74
C HIS A 46 4.03 -1.24 4.24
N VAL A 47 4.93 -0.43 3.67
CA VAL A 47 6.30 -0.84 3.39
C VAL A 47 7.05 -0.88 4.72
N GLU A 48 7.61 -2.04 5.08
CA GLU A 48 8.39 -2.17 6.31
C GLU A 48 9.80 -1.59 6.14
N PRO A 49 10.50 -1.29 7.26
CA PRO A 49 11.90 -0.91 7.19
C PRO A 49 12.74 -1.99 6.48
N ASN A 50 13.52 -1.55 5.48
CA ASN A 50 14.39 -2.39 4.65
C ASN A 50 13.68 -3.25 3.60
N GLU A 51 12.41 -2.99 3.29
CA GLU A 51 11.73 -3.55 2.11
C GLU A 51 11.76 -2.56 0.94
N THR A 52 11.81 -3.09 -0.27
CA THR A 52 11.38 -2.34 -1.46
C THR A 52 9.85 -2.34 -1.57
N PRO A 53 9.23 -1.39 -2.28
CA PRO A 53 7.78 -1.40 -2.48
C PRO A 53 7.25 -2.68 -3.15
N ASP A 54 8.02 -3.32 -4.04
CA ASP A 54 7.63 -4.59 -4.66
C ASP A 54 7.71 -5.78 -3.70
N GLU A 55 8.71 -5.83 -2.81
CA GLU A 55 8.78 -6.83 -1.74
C GLU A 55 7.58 -6.71 -0.78
N ALA A 56 7.28 -5.49 -0.33
CA ALA A 56 6.13 -5.21 0.52
C ALA A 56 4.81 -5.57 -0.18
N CYS A 57 4.65 -5.20 -1.46
CA CYS A 57 3.46 -5.56 -2.24
C CYS A 57 3.25 -7.07 -2.29
N LEU A 58 4.30 -7.85 -2.54
CA LEU A 58 4.22 -9.31 -2.59
C LEU A 58 3.86 -9.89 -1.22
N ARG A 59 4.56 -9.48 -0.15
CA ARG A 59 4.27 -9.92 1.22
C ARG A 59 2.81 -9.68 1.60
N GLU A 60 2.32 -8.45 1.44
CA GLU A 60 0.96 -8.07 1.80
C GLU A 60 -0.09 -8.85 1.01
N ILE A 61 0.15 -9.11 -0.29
CA ILE A 61 -0.72 -9.99 -1.09
C ILE A 61 -0.82 -11.38 -0.47
N PHE A 62 0.29 -11.97 -0.03
CA PHE A 62 0.27 -13.30 0.61
C PHE A 62 -0.33 -13.30 2.02
N GLU A 63 -0.25 -12.20 2.75
CA GLU A 63 -0.77 -12.11 4.12
C GLU A 63 -2.29 -11.88 4.15
N GLU A 64 -2.83 -11.13 3.18
CA GLU A 64 -4.23 -10.70 3.18
C GLU A 64 -5.20 -11.62 2.40
N THR A 65 -4.69 -12.60 1.65
CA THR A 65 -5.49 -13.45 0.73
C THR A 65 -5.25 -14.93 0.92
#